data_AF-A0A7V7DT79-F1
#
_entry.id   AF-A0A7V7DT79-F1
#
_cell.length_a   1.000
_cell.length_b   1.000
_cell.length_c   1.000
_cell.angle_alpha   90.00
_cell.angle_beta   90.00
_cell.angle_gamma   90.00
#
_symmetry.space_group_name_H-M   'P 1'
#
loop_
_entity.id
_entity.type
_entity.pdbx_description
1 polymer ?
#
loop_
_entity_poly.entity_id
_entity_poly.type
_entity_poly.pdbx_seq_one_letter_code
_entity_poly.pdbx_strand_id
1 'polypeptide(L)' 'TSSIGFSCHVEVLDQRVSKTEKIGETIRHELFHRYGIDHPVLQFETGSCGNGGALCEISCGGAVNG' A
#
# COMPACT_ATOMS: atom_id res chain seq x y z
N THR A 1 5.60 25.12 -3.59
CA THR A 1 5.38 23.77 -4.16
C THR A 1 4.89 22.87 -3.05
N SER A 2 3.71 22.28 -3.19
CA SER A 2 3.17 21.32 -2.21
C SER A 2 3.71 19.93 -2.55
N SER A 3 4.35 19.27 -1.58
CA SER A 3 4.74 17.86 -1.67
C SER A 3 3.61 17.01 -1.10
N ILE A 4 3.39 15.83 -1.68
CA ILE A 4 2.32 14.91 -1.26
C ILE A 4 2.96 13.62 -0.75
N GLY A 5 2.91 13.46 0.58
CA GLY A 5 3.25 12.22 1.25
C GLY A 5 2.10 11.22 1.18
N PHE A 6 2.43 9.94 0.98
CA PHE A 6 1.46 8.85 0.93
C PHE A 6 2.06 7.62 1.61
N SER A 7 1.27 6.90 2.41
CA SER A 7 1.71 5.66 3.06
C SER A 7 0.61 4.62 2.92
N CYS A 8 0.98 3.42 2.48
CA CYS A 8 0.04 2.31 2.41
C CYS A 8 0.73 0.95 2.58
N HIS A 9 -0.09 -0.06 2.85
CA HIS A 9 0.32 -1.45 2.86
C HIS A 9 -0.11 -2.10 1.54
N VAL A 10 0.78 -2.90 0.95
CA VAL A 10 0.57 -3.59 -0.31
C VAL A 10 0.64 -5.08 -0.04
N GLU A 11 -0.52 -5.73 -0.05
CA GLU A 11 -0.61 -7.18 0.03
C GLU A 11 -0.10 -7.81 -1.27
N VAL A 12 0.83 -8.75 -1.13
CA VAL A 12 1.39 -9.53 -2.23
C VAL A 12 1.38 -11.02 -1.88
N LEU A 13 1.45 -11.86 -2.91
CA LEU A 13 1.72 -13.27 -2.70
C LEU A 13 3.11 -13.45 -2.08
N ASP A 14 3.29 -14.52 -1.31
CA ASP A 14 4.60 -14.89 -0.80
C ASP A 14 5.60 -15.02 -1.96
N GLN A 15 6.64 -14.19 -1.90
CA GLN A 15 7.63 -14.08 -2.94
C GLN A 15 8.93 -13.50 -2.37
N ARG A 16 10.02 -13.68 -3.11
CA ARG A 16 11.30 -13.06 -2.76
C ARG A 16 11.14 -11.54 -2.66
N VAL A 17 11.77 -10.93 -1.65
CA VAL A 17 11.85 -9.48 -1.47
C VAL A 17 12.38 -8.77 -2.73
N SER A 18 13.31 -9.38 -3.48
CA SER A 18 13.77 -8.79 -4.74
C SER A 18 12.69 -8.67 -5.83
N LYS A 19 11.60 -9.45 -5.75
CA LYS A 19 10.43 -9.30 -6.61
C LYS A 19 9.48 -8.20 -6.15
N THR A 20 9.40 -7.91 -4.84
CA THR A 20 8.56 -6.82 -4.32
C THR A 20 9.08 -5.45 -4.73
N GLU A 21 10.40 -5.29 -4.88
CA GLU A 21 10.99 -4.04 -5.38
C GLU A 21 10.49 -3.62 -6.76
N LYS A 22 10.33 -4.58 -7.69
CA LYS A 22 9.80 -4.30 -9.04
C LYS A 22 8.35 -3.82 -9.00
N ILE A 23 7.57 -4.37 -8.07
CA ILE A 23 6.19 -3.95 -7.83
C ILE A 23 6.19 -2.54 -7.26
N GLY A 24 7.03 -2.28 -6.25
CA GLY A 24 7.18 -0.96 -5.65
C GLY A 24 7.61 0.11 -6.63
N GLU A 25 8.54 -0.20 -7.53
CA GLU A 25 8.97 0.72 -8.59
C GLU A 25 7.80 1.13 -9.49
N THR A 26 7.01 0.15 -9.93
CA THR A 26 5.81 0.41 -10.75
C THR A 26 4.81 1.28 -10.00
N ILE A 27 4.51 0.96 -8.73
CA ILE A 27 3.55 1.72 -7.92
C ILE A 27 4.04 3.16 -7.73
N ARG A 28 5.30 3.37 -7.34
CA ARG A 28 5.87 4.71 -7.16
C ARG A 28 5.84 5.53 -8.45
N HIS A 29 6.16 4.91 -9.58
CA HIS A 29 6.05 5.54 -10.89
C HIS A 29 4.63 6.05 -11.16
N GLU A 30 3.62 5.19 -11.01
CA GLU A 30 2.24 5.59 -11.26
C GLU A 30 1.72 6.62 -10.25
N LEU A 31 2.08 6.49 -8.97
CA LEU A 31 1.69 7.45 -7.92
C LEU A 31 2.21 8.87 -8.22
N PHE A 32 3.47 8.96 -8.66
CA PHE A 32 4.06 10.24 -9.03
C PHE A 32 3.40 10.82 -10.29
N HIS A 33 3.35 10.04 -11.38
CA HIS A 33 2.92 10.56 -12.68
C HIS A 33 1.42 10.85 -12.77
N ARG A 34 0.58 10.09 -12.06
CA ARG A 34 -0.88 10.28 -12.11
C ARG A 34 -1.41 11.21 -11.04
N TYR A 35 -0.77 11.24 -9.87
CA TYR A 35 -1.31 11.90 -8.68
C TYR A 35 -0.37 12.93 -8.05
N GLY A 36 0.87 13.07 -8.55
CA GLY A 36 1.85 14.01 -7.99
C GLY A 36 2.37 13.60 -6.61
N ILE A 37 2.22 12.33 -6.24
CA ILE A 37 2.71 11.79 -4.96
C ILE A 37 4.21 11.53 -5.09
N ASP A 38 5.00 12.37 -4.42
CA ASP A 38 6.47 12.39 -4.53
C ASP A 38 7.17 11.74 -3.34
N HIS A 39 6.47 11.49 -2.23
CA HIS A 39 7.00 10.78 -1.05
C HIS A 39 6.12 9.58 -0.64
N PRO A 40 6.01 8.53 -1.47
CA PRO A 40 5.30 7.31 -1.12
C PRO A 40 6.12 6.36 -0.23
N VAL A 41 5.50 5.83 0.82
CA VAL A 41 6.00 4.74 1.66
C VAL A 41 5.12 3.51 1.44
N LEU A 42 5.71 2.43 0.92
CA LEU A 42 5.01 1.18 0.60
C LEU A 42 5.51 0.07 1.52
N GLN A 43 4.64 -0.45 2.38
CA GLN A 43 4.93 -1.62 3.21
C GLN A 43 4.36 -2.87 2.54
N PHE A 44 5.22 -3.80 2.14
CA PHE A 44 4.79 -5.05 1.51
C PHE A 44 4.46 -6.11 2.55
N GLU A 45 3.30 -6.74 2.42
CA GLU A 45 2.80 -7.77 3.32
C GLU A 45 2.45 -9.03 2.52
N THR A 46 2.68 -10.21 3.09
CA THR A 46 2.34 -11.48 2.43
C THR A 46 1.03 -12.03 2.98
N GLY A 47 0.18 -12.57 2.10
CA GLY A 47 -1.09 -13.20 2.49
C GLY A 47 -0.90 -14.27 3.57
N SER A 48 -1.68 -14.14 4.65
CA SER A 48 -1.67 -14.88 5.93
C SER A 48 -0.72 -14.39 7.05
N CYS A 49 -0.71 -13.08 7.34
CA CYS A 49 -0.59 -12.62 8.72
C CYS A 49 -2.02 -12.41 9.27
N GLY A 50 -2.50 -13.34 10.09
CA GLY A 50 -3.90 -13.43 10.51
C GLY A 50 -4.46 -12.14 11.12
N ASN A 51 -5.72 -11.83 10.81
CA ASN A 51 -6.55 -10.82 11.48
C ASN A 51 -5.78 -9.56 11.98
N GLY A 52 -5.08 -8.84 11.09
CA GLY A 52 -4.56 -7.49 11.36
C GLY A 52 -5.64 -6.40 11.50
N GLY A 53 -6.89 -6.81 11.78
CA GLY A 53 -8.12 -6.02 11.78
C GLY A 53 -8.30 -5.18 13.03
N ALA A 54 -7.37 -4.27 13.30
CA ALA A 54 -7.63 -3.17 14.23
C ALA A 54 -7.47 -1.79 13.58
N LEU A 55 -6.55 -1.60 12.62
CA LEU A 55 -6.23 -0.27 12.08
C LEU A 55 -6.30 -0.15 10.55
N CYS A 56 -6.09 -1.22 9.78
CA CYS A 56 -6.19 -1.17 8.32
C CYS A 56 -7.64 -1.01 7.82
N GLU A 57 -8.62 -1.50 8.58
CA GLU A 57 -10.05 -1.40 8.24
C GLU A 57 -10.63 0.00 8.44
N ILE A 58 -9.99 0.85 9.25
CA ILE A 58 -10.53 2.17 9.64
C ILE A 58 -10.62 3.14 8.45
N SER A 59 -9.87 2.92 7.37
CA SER A 59 -9.92 3.78 6.16
C SER A 59 -10.88 3.29 5.07
N CYS A 60 -11.40 2.07 5.17
CA CYS A 60 -12.45 1.60 4.27
C CYS A 60 -13.80 1.86 4.96
N GLY A 61 -14.54 2.88 4.51
CA GLY A 61 -15.90 3.18 4.95
C GLY A 61 -16.91 2.07 4.60
N GLY A 62 -16.74 0.89 5.17
CA GLY A 62 -17.66 -0.24 5.07
C GLY A 62 -18.75 -0.09 6.10
N ALA A 63 -19.95 0.26 5.66
CA ALA A 63 -21.16 0.15 6.45
C ALA A 63 -21.26 -1.26 7.05
N VAL A 64 -21.24 -1.33 8.39
CA VAL A 64 -21.65 -2.52 9.12
C VAL A 64 -23.12 -2.77 8.83
N ASN A 65 -23.43 -3.75 8.00
CA ASN A 65 -24.76 -4.36 7.96
C ASN A 65 -24.63 -5.71 8.65
N GLY A 66 -24.91 -5.71 9.96
CA GLY A 66 -25.33 -6.90 10.69
C GLY A 66 -26.84 -7.07 10.59
#